data_AF-A0A5C6YWV0-F1
#
_entry.id   AF-A0A5C6YWV0-F1
#
_cell.length_a   1.000
_cell.length_b   1.000
_cell.length_c   1.000
_cell.angle_alpha   90.00
_cell.angle_beta   90.00
_cell.angle_gamma   90.00
#
_symmetry.space_group_name_H-M   'P 1'
#
loop_
_entity.id
_entity.type
_entity.pdbx_description
1 polymer ?
#
loop_
_entity_poly.entity_id
_entity_poly.type
_entity_poly.pdbx_seq_one_letter_code
_entity_poly.pdbx_strand_id
1 'polypeptide(L)'
;MADTVKIDYKNIFYPPGGILMWIVIYLELVTFGIALVFMALNARAEPEMFHESRLLLNTAYGAINTIFLLSSGWCMAQSVYFLKKGNFSKSKLFLNLTILGGFLFLALKSVEYYDKVEVGLTIGYNDFFGYYWMLTLFHVVHVIVGIVILALSARTLRKKPETLKIEDYQSGATFWHMCDLIWLLLFPIIYLLF
;
A
#
# COMPACT_ATOMS: atom_id res chain seq x y z
N MET A 1 -34.57 19.81 16.18
CA MET A 1 -33.40 19.30 16.92
C MET A 1 -32.87 18.15 16.10
N ALA A 2 -31.73 18.33 15.43
CA ALA A 2 -31.15 17.28 14.59
C ALA A 2 -30.54 16.23 15.53
N ASP A 3 -31.06 15.01 15.46
CA ASP A 3 -30.51 13.87 16.18
C ASP A 3 -29.06 13.66 15.72
N THR A 4 -28.14 14.08 16.58
CA THR A 4 -26.73 13.78 16.43
C THR A 4 -26.57 12.30 16.74
N VAL A 5 -26.62 11.47 15.69
CA VAL A 5 -26.29 10.05 15.77
C VAL A 5 -24.91 9.95 16.45
N LYS A 6 -24.90 9.54 17.71
CA LYS A 6 -23.66 9.23 18.42
C LYS A 6 -23.07 8.00 17.73
N ILE A 7 -22.06 8.24 16.91
CA ILE A 7 -21.35 7.18 16.20
C ILE A 7 -20.56 6.40 17.25
N ASP A 8 -21.06 5.22 17.60
CA ASP A 8 -20.35 4.26 18.44
C ASP A 8 -19.29 3.55 17.59
N TYR A 9 -18.04 3.97 17.77
CA TYR A 9 -16.85 3.42 17.14
C TYR A 9 -16.54 1.96 17.54
N LYS A 10 -17.32 1.36 18.47
CA LYS A 10 -17.26 -0.08 18.78
C LYS A 10 -18.29 -0.91 17.99
N ASN A 11 -19.14 -0.27 17.20
CA ASN A 11 -20.14 -0.98 16.41
C ASN A 11 -19.48 -1.58 15.15
N ILE A 12 -19.61 -2.90 14.96
CA ILE A 12 -19.07 -3.64 13.80
C ILE A 12 -19.52 -3.02 12.47
N PHE A 13 -20.69 -2.37 12.45
CA PHE A 13 -21.25 -1.75 11.25
C PHE A 13 -20.61 -0.39 10.88
N TYR A 14 -19.75 0.21 11.72
CA TYR A 14 -19.07 1.49 11.47
C TYR A 14 -17.55 1.42 11.76
N PRO A 15 -16.78 0.66 10.96
CA PRO A 15 -15.34 0.55 11.16
C PRO A 15 -14.59 1.83 10.72
N PRO A 16 -13.31 2.02 11.12
CA PRO A 16 -12.51 3.18 10.72
C PRO A 16 -12.46 3.35 9.20
N GLY A 17 -12.94 4.49 8.72
CA GLY A 17 -13.03 4.81 7.29
C GLY A 17 -14.30 4.32 6.59
N GLY A 18 -15.25 3.76 7.32
CA GLY A 18 -16.56 3.33 6.80
C GLY A 18 -16.56 1.93 6.20
N ILE A 19 -17.73 1.27 6.20
CA ILE A 19 -17.88 -0.12 5.76
C ILE A 19 -17.47 -0.35 4.30
N LEU A 20 -17.73 0.63 3.42
CA LEU A 20 -17.39 0.54 2.01
C LEU A 20 -15.89 0.35 1.79
N MET A 21 -15.04 1.05 2.56
CA MET A 21 -13.60 0.90 2.47
C MET A 21 -13.16 -0.52 2.85
N TRP A 22 -13.77 -1.12 3.86
CA TRP A 22 -13.42 -2.47 4.27
C TRP A 22 -13.82 -3.51 3.23
N ILE A 23 -14.96 -3.34 2.55
CA ILE A 23 -15.35 -4.19 1.41
C ILE A 23 -14.29 -4.12 0.30
N VAL A 24 -13.83 -2.91 -0.05
CA VAL A 24 -12.76 -2.72 -1.03
C VAL A 24 -11.48 -3.43 -0.59
N ILE A 25 -11.06 -3.27 0.66
CA ILE A 25 -9.85 -3.90 1.21
C ILE A 25 -9.93 -5.43 1.09
N TYR A 26 -11.06 -6.04 1.47
CA TYR A 26 -11.22 -7.48 1.35
C TYR A 26 -11.17 -7.93 -0.12
N LEU A 27 -11.81 -7.20 -1.03
CA LEU A 27 -11.79 -7.51 -2.45
C LEU A 27 -10.36 -7.46 -3.01
N GLU A 28 -9.61 -6.42 -2.70
CA GLU A 28 -8.22 -6.28 -3.14
C GLU A 28 -7.33 -7.38 -2.55
N LEU A 29 -7.41 -7.62 -1.23
CA LEU A 29 -6.61 -8.67 -0.57
C LEU A 29 -6.92 -10.07 -1.11
N VAL A 30 -8.19 -10.37 -1.41
CA VAL A 30 -8.57 -11.65 -2.03
C VAL A 30 -8.03 -11.74 -3.45
N THR A 31 -8.13 -10.66 -4.23
CA THR A 31 -7.65 -10.63 -5.63
C THR A 31 -6.13 -10.87 -5.70
N PHE A 32 -5.35 -10.12 -4.91
CA PHE A 32 -3.91 -10.32 -4.80
C PHE A 32 -3.57 -11.70 -4.21
N GLY A 33 -4.31 -12.15 -3.19
CA GLY A 33 -4.12 -13.45 -2.55
C GLY A 33 -4.31 -14.61 -3.52
N ILE A 34 -5.36 -14.58 -4.34
CA ILE A 34 -5.60 -15.59 -5.38
C ILE A 34 -4.43 -15.62 -6.36
N ALA A 35 -4.00 -14.46 -6.87
CA ALA A 35 -2.89 -14.38 -7.82
C ALA A 35 -1.57 -14.91 -7.22
N LEU A 36 -1.29 -14.63 -5.95
CA LEU A 36 -0.14 -15.17 -5.22
C LEU A 36 -0.23 -16.69 -5.01
N VAL A 37 -1.43 -17.22 -4.73
CA VAL A 37 -1.65 -18.68 -4.64
C VAL A 37 -1.40 -19.33 -5.99
N PHE A 38 -1.90 -18.76 -7.09
CA PHE A 38 -1.62 -19.26 -8.44
C PHE A 38 -0.12 -19.25 -8.76
N MET A 39 0.57 -18.16 -8.45
CA MET A 39 2.02 -18.07 -8.59
C MET A 39 2.72 -19.18 -7.80
N ALA A 40 2.33 -19.41 -6.53
CA ALA A 40 2.92 -20.45 -5.69
C ALA A 40 2.62 -21.87 -6.16
N LEU A 41 1.46 -22.11 -6.80
CA LEU A 41 1.13 -23.40 -7.41
C LEU A 41 1.98 -23.66 -8.65
N ASN A 42 2.16 -22.65 -9.52
CA ASN A 42 3.01 -22.76 -10.71
C ASN A 42 4.50 -22.92 -10.34
N ALA A 43 4.95 -22.26 -9.26
CA ALA A 43 6.29 -22.46 -8.73
C ALA A 43 6.57 -23.90 -8.29
N ARG A 44 5.54 -24.66 -7.90
CA ARG A 44 5.69 -26.09 -7.59
C ARG A 44 5.81 -26.96 -8.84
N ALA A 45 5.22 -26.53 -9.96
CA ALA A 45 5.31 -27.22 -11.23
C ALA A 45 6.66 -26.99 -11.91
N GLU A 46 7.21 -25.77 -11.80
CA GLU A 46 8.48 -25.36 -12.42
C GLU A 46 9.46 -24.76 -11.39
N PRO A 47 9.90 -25.52 -10.38
CA PRO A 47 10.66 -24.98 -9.25
C PRO A 47 12.02 -24.38 -9.63
N GLU A 48 12.73 -25.00 -10.57
CA GLU A 48 14.05 -24.52 -11.02
C GLU A 48 13.95 -23.15 -11.71
N MET A 49 12.96 -22.97 -12.59
CA MET A 49 12.73 -21.70 -13.30
C MET A 49 12.38 -20.57 -12.32
N PHE A 50 11.52 -20.85 -11.34
CA PHE A 50 11.13 -19.87 -10.32
C PHE A 50 12.30 -19.49 -9.41
N HIS A 51 13.12 -20.46 -9.02
CA HIS A 51 14.30 -20.22 -8.20
C HIS A 51 15.32 -19.33 -8.91
N GLU A 52 15.72 -19.70 -10.13
CA GLU A 52 16.66 -18.94 -10.94
C GLU A 52 16.13 -17.51 -11.23
N SER A 53 14.84 -17.38 -11.53
CA SER A 53 14.23 -16.07 -11.79
C SER A 53 14.21 -15.17 -10.55
N ARG A 54 13.96 -15.74 -9.36
CA ARG A 54 14.00 -15.00 -8.09
C ARG A 54 15.41 -14.54 -7.74
N LEU A 55 16.45 -15.29 -8.09
CA LEU A 55 17.85 -14.85 -7.92
C LEU A 55 18.21 -13.63 -8.78
N LEU A 56 17.46 -13.39 -9.88
CA LEU A 56 17.62 -12.18 -10.69
C LEU A 56 17.00 -10.94 -10.04
N LEU A 57 16.24 -11.08 -8.95
CA LEU A 57 15.70 -9.95 -8.18
C LEU A 57 16.70 -9.45 -7.13
N ASN A 58 16.66 -8.15 -6.85
CA ASN A 58 17.45 -7.57 -5.78
C ASN A 58 16.64 -7.54 -4.48
N THR A 59 16.88 -8.51 -3.60
CA THR A 59 16.19 -8.60 -2.31
C THR A 59 16.38 -7.36 -1.43
N ALA A 60 17.52 -6.67 -1.52
CA ALA A 60 17.77 -5.46 -0.75
C ALA A 60 16.83 -4.32 -1.16
N TYR A 61 16.54 -4.17 -2.45
CA TYR A 61 15.57 -3.18 -2.92
C TYR A 61 14.16 -3.46 -2.37
N GLY A 62 13.74 -4.73 -2.42
CA GLY A 62 12.47 -5.15 -1.81
C GLY A 62 12.42 -4.87 -0.30
N ALA A 63 13.50 -5.17 0.44
CA ALA A 63 13.57 -4.94 1.87
C ALA A 63 13.55 -3.44 2.24
N ILE A 64 14.30 -2.61 1.52
CA ILE A 64 14.29 -1.15 1.72
C ILE A 64 12.90 -0.58 1.44
N ASN A 65 12.24 -1.02 0.38
CA ASN A 65 10.85 -0.63 0.07
C ASN A 65 9.88 -1.02 1.19
N THR A 66 10.04 -2.21 1.77
CA THR A 66 9.26 -2.63 2.93
C THR A 66 9.48 -1.71 4.12
N ILE A 67 10.72 -1.30 4.40
CA ILE A 67 11.02 -0.33 5.48
C ILE A 67 10.36 1.02 5.20
N PHE A 68 10.42 1.53 3.96
CA PHE A 68 9.77 2.78 3.59
C PHE A 68 8.25 2.74 3.80
N LEU A 69 7.58 1.68 3.34
CA LEU A 69 6.12 1.55 3.50
C LEU A 69 5.73 1.34 4.96
N LEU A 70 6.40 0.47 5.72
CA LEU A 70 6.06 0.26 7.14
C LEU A 70 6.27 1.53 7.98
N SER A 71 7.36 2.26 7.72
CA SER A 71 7.62 3.54 8.38
C SER A 71 6.57 4.58 7.99
N SER A 72 6.17 4.59 6.72
CA SER A 72 5.10 5.46 6.19
C SER A 72 3.74 5.16 6.82
N GLY A 73 3.38 3.88 6.94
CA GLY A 73 2.19 3.42 7.63
C GLY A 73 2.20 3.85 9.10
N TRP A 74 3.30 3.64 9.82
CA TRP A 74 3.41 4.15 11.20
C TRP A 74 3.21 5.66 11.29
N CYS A 75 3.82 6.44 10.37
CA CYS A 75 3.57 7.88 10.28
C CYS A 75 2.08 8.20 10.03
N MET A 76 1.40 7.41 9.19
CA MET A 76 -0.01 7.64 8.89
C MET A 76 -0.88 7.43 10.14
N ALA A 77 -0.59 6.38 10.91
CA ALA A 77 -1.25 6.12 12.19
C ALA A 77 -1.04 7.27 13.20
N GLN A 78 0.20 7.79 13.30
CA GLN A 78 0.49 8.97 14.12
C GLN A 78 -0.26 10.20 13.64
N SER A 79 -0.40 10.38 12.32
CA SER A 79 -1.15 11.50 11.77
C SER A 79 -2.62 11.48 12.18
N VAL A 80 -3.28 10.32 12.07
CA VAL A 80 -4.67 10.14 12.52
C VAL A 80 -4.79 10.39 14.02
N TYR A 81 -3.84 9.91 14.82
CA TYR A 81 -3.82 10.11 16.26
C TYR A 81 -3.79 11.60 16.64
N PHE A 82 -2.87 12.38 16.04
CA PHE A 82 -2.76 13.81 16.33
C PHE A 82 -3.94 14.60 15.79
N LEU A 83 -4.53 14.18 14.66
CA LEU A 83 -5.75 14.79 14.14
C LEU A 83 -6.91 14.67 15.15
N LYS A 84 -7.13 13.47 15.71
CA LYS A 84 -8.16 13.24 16.73
C LYS A 84 -7.96 14.04 18.02
N LYS A 85 -6.71 14.36 18.36
CA LYS A 85 -6.35 15.23 19.48
C LYS A 85 -6.45 16.73 19.18
N GLY A 86 -6.87 17.11 17.98
CA GLY A 86 -6.92 18.51 17.53
C GLY A 86 -5.54 19.13 17.27
N ASN A 87 -4.45 18.34 17.29
CA ASN A 87 -3.10 18.84 16.99
C ASN A 87 -2.83 18.76 15.49
N PHE A 88 -3.36 19.73 14.76
CA PHE A 88 -3.23 19.80 13.30
C PHE A 88 -1.79 19.98 12.82
N SER A 89 -0.92 20.64 13.61
CA SER A 89 0.48 20.83 13.23
C SER A 89 1.23 19.50 13.14
N LYS A 90 1.13 18.68 14.19
CA LYS A 90 1.75 17.34 14.19
C LYS A 90 1.11 16.41 13.17
N SER A 91 -0.22 16.44 13.02
CA SER A 91 -0.90 15.66 11.98
C SER A 91 -0.37 15.99 10.58
N LYS A 92 -0.22 17.28 10.23
CA LYS A 92 0.38 17.69 8.95
C LYS A 92 1.80 17.17 8.75
N LEU A 93 2.64 17.24 9.79
CA LEU A 93 4.01 16.74 9.72
C LEU A 93 4.03 15.25 9.39
N PHE A 94 3.31 14.44 10.16
CA PHE A 94 3.27 12.99 9.97
C PHE A 94 2.65 12.59 8.63
N LEU A 95 1.58 13.27 8.18
CA LEU A 95 1.00 13.04 6.87
C LEU A 95 2.00 13.32 5.73
N ASN A 96 2.79 14.38 5.84
CA ASN A 96 3.81 14.68 4.83
C ASN A 96 4.92 13.60 4.82
N LEU A 97 5.29 13.08 5.99
CA LEU A 97 6.25 11.97 6.09
C LEU A 97 5.70 10.68 5.47
N THR A 98 4.41 10.39 5.66
CA THR A 98 3.72 9.27 4.99
C THR A 98 3.80 9.40 3.47
N ILE A 99 3.44 10.56 2.94
CA ILE A 99 3.49 10.84 1.50
C ILE A 99 4.93 10.70 0.98
N LEU A 100 5.93 11.21 1.70
CA LEU A 100 7.34 11.07 1.35
C LEU A 100 7.76 9.60 1.27
N GLY A 101 7.37 8.77 2.25
CA GLY A 101 7.66 7.34 2.22
C GLY A 101 7.05 6.64 0.99
N GLY A 102 5.85 7.05 0.58
CA GLY A 102 5.23 6.58 -0.67
C GLY A 102 6.04 6.96 -1.92
N PHE A 103 6.53 8.19 -1.99
CA PHE A 103 7.38 8.61 -3.12
C PHE A 103 8.74 7.91 -3.13
N LEU A 104 9.35 7.67 -1.97
CA LEU A 104 10.60 6.91 -1.86
C LEU A 104 10.41 5.47 -2.34
N PHE A 105 9.29 4.84 -1.97
CA PHE A 105 8.90 3.52 -2.49
C PHE A 105 8.80 3.53 -4.02
N LEU A 106 8.06 4.50 -4.59
CA LEU A 106 7.89 4.60 -6.04
C LEU A 106 9.22 4.85 -6.76
N ALA A 107 10.08 5.73 -6.23
CA ALA A 107 11.38 6.04 -6.81
C ALA A 107 12.27 4.80 -6.88
N LEU A 108 12.41 4.06 -5.77
CA LEU A 108 13.20 2.83 -5.76
C LEU A 108 12.61 1.76 -6.67
N LYS A 109 11.28 1.64 -6.71
CA LYS A 109 10.61 0.69 -7.59
C LYS A 109 10.78 1.02 -9.08
N SER A 110 10.79 2.31 -9.43
CA SER A 110 11.09 2.76 -10.80
C SER A 110 12.52 2.42 -11.23
N VAL A 111 13.50 2.59 -10.33
CA VAL A 111 14.88 2.15 -10.59
C VAL A 111 14.94 0.64 -10.81
N GLU A 112 14.30 -0.15 -9.94
CA GLU A 112 14.26 -1.61 -10.10
C GLU A 112 13.61 -2.01 -11.43
N TYR A 113 12.51 -1.37 -11.84
CA TYR A 113 11.89 -1.64 -13.13
C TYR A 113 12.79 -1.30 -14.31
N TYR A 114 13.48 -0.17 -14.26
CA TYR A 114 14.43 0.22 -15.29
C TYR A 114 15.52 -0.84 -15.45
N ASP A 115 16.15 -1.24 -14.34
CA ASP A 115 17.21 -2.25 -14.31
C ASP A 115 16.74 -3.59 -14.92
N LYS A 116 15.49 -4.03 -14.65
CA LYS A 116 14.95 -5.29 -15.20
C LYS A 116 14.63 -5.21 -16.68
N VAL A 117 14.07 -4.09 -17.13
CA VAL A 117 13.75 -3.89 -18.55
C VAL A 117 15.03 -3.80 -19.38
N GLU A 118 16.07 -3.14 -18.86
CA GLU A 118 17.37 -3.01 -19.55
C GLU A 118 18.02 -4.36 -19.85
N VAL A 119 17.93 -5.32 -18.92
CA VAL A 119 18.45 -6.69 -19.10
C VAL A 119 17.45 -7.64 -19.79
N GLY A 120 16.33 -7.13 -20.31
CA GLY A 120 15.36 -7.91 -21.07
C GLY A 120 14.36 -8.74 -20.25
N LEU A 121 14.31 -8.57 -18.93
CA LEU A 121 13.40 -9.29 -18.03
C LEU A 121 12.01 -8.64 -18.02
N THR A 122 11.34 -8.72 -19.16
CA THR A 122 10.01 -8.12 -19.40
C THR A 122 8.87 -9.08 -18.99
N ILE A 123 7.62 -8.61 -19.10
CA ILE A 123 6.42 -9.39 -18.75
C ILE A 123 6.30 -10.72 -19.51
N GLY A 124 6.89 -10.84 -20.70
CA GLY A 124 6.86 -12.04 -21.54
C GLY A 124 8.09 -12.92 -21.42
N TYR A 125 9.01 -12.65 -20.49
CA TYR A 125 10.25 -13.41 -20.36
C TYR A 125 10.01 -14.86 -19.90
N ASN A 126 9.26 -15.02 -18.81
CA ASN A 126 8.76 -16.30 -18.31
C ASN A 126 7.58 -16.07 -17.35
N ASP A 127 6.97 -17.15 -16.86
CA ASP A 127 5.80 -17.07 -15.98
C ASP A 127 6.10 -16.32 -14.67
N PHE A 128 7.29 -16.50 -14.07
CA PHE A 128 7.69 -15.76 -12.86
C PHE A 128 7.66 -14.25 -13.10
N PHE A 129 8.30 -13.77 -14.16
CA PHE A 129 8.33 -12.34 -14.49
C PHE A 129 6.95 -11.83 -14.90
N GLY A 130 6.11 -12.67 -15.54
CA GLY A 130 4.70 -12.37 -15.79
C GLY A 130 3.95 -12.04 -14.49
N TYR A 131 4.06 -12.91 -13.48
CA TYR A 131 3.47 -12.65 -12.14
C TYR A 131 4.08 -11.44 -11.46
N TYR A 132 5.41 -11.34 -11.45
CA TYR A 132 6.13 -10.21 -10.87
C TYR A 132 5.62 -8.88 -11.41
N TRP A 133 5.60 -8.70 -12.74
CA TRP A 133 5.19 -7.45 -13.37
C TRP A 133 3.72 -7.16 -13.09
N MET A 134 2.82 -8.14 -13.26
CA MET A 134 1.39 -7.96 -13.01
C MET A 134 1.11 -7.51 -11.56
N LEU A 135 1.63 -8.26 -10.58
CA LEU A 135 1.39 -8.01 -9.17
C LEU A 135 2.00 -6.68 -8.72
N THR A 136 3.25 -6.42 -9.10
CA THR A 136 3.96 -5.22 -8.64
C THR A 136 3.47 -3.95 -9.35
N LEU A 137 3.12 -4.00 -10.64
CA LEU A 137 2.54 -2.85 -11.35
C LEU A 137 1.16 -2.49 -10.79
N PHE A 138 0.30 -3.49 -10.59
CA PHE A 138 -1.03 -3.23 -10.03
C PHE A 138 -0.91 -2.64 -8.62
N HIS A 139 0.02 -3.12 -7.80
CA HIS A 139 0.30 -2.53 -6.50
C HIS A 139 0.82 -1.08 -6.59
N VAL A 140 1.74 -0.79 -7.53
CA VAL A 140 2.24 0.58 -7.76
C VAL A 140 1.09 1.54 -8.11
N VAL A 141 0.12 1.10 -8.92
CA VAL A 141 -1.08 1.90 -9.22
C VAL A 141 -1.86 2.23 -7.93
N HIS A 142 -2.04 1.25 -7.04
CA HIS A 142 -2.69 1.49 -5.74
C HIS A 142 -1.94 2.50 -4.88
N VAL A 143 -0.61 2.39 -4.81
CA VAL A 143 0.22 3.35 -4.07
C VAL A 143 0.08 4.76 -4.65
N ILE A 144 0.08 4.91 -5.97
CA ILE A 144 -0.13 6.22 -6.63
C ILE A 144 -1.50 6.80 -6.25
N VAL A 145 -2.57 6.00 -6.34
CA VAL A 145 -3.91 6.42 -5.92
C VAL A 145 -3.93 6.83 -4.45
N GLY A 146 -3.26 6.06 -3.58
CA GLY A 146 -3.11 6.36 -2.17
C GLY A 146 -2.43 7.70 -1.92
N ILE A 147 -1.33 7.97 -2.64
CA ILE A 147 -0.61 9.26 -2.54
C ILE A 147 -1.52 10.41 -2.95
N VAL A 148 -2.32 10.26 -4.01
CA VAL A 148 -3.28 11.28 -4.45
C VAL A 148 -4.32 11.55 -3.36
N ILE A 149 -4.91 10.50 -2.77
CA ILE A 149 -5.89 10.63 -1.68
C ILE A 149 -5.26 11.38 -0.49
N LEU A 150 -4.07 10.95 -0.04
CA LEU A 150 -3.36 11.58 1.06
C LEU A 150 -2.95 13.03 0.76
N ALA A 151 -2.57 13.34 -0.48
CA ALA A 151 -2.24 14.69 -0.91
C ALA A 151 -3.47 15.63 -0.88
N LEU A 152 -4.65 15.12 -1.26
CA LEU A 152 -5.91 15.86 -1.12
C LEU A 152 -6.23 16.11 0.36
N SER A 153 -6.09 15.09 1.21
CA SER A 153 -6.25 15.25 2.66
C SER A 153 -5.25 16.27 3.23
N ALA A 154 -4.00 16.26 2.78
CA ALA A 154 -2.97 17.23 3.19
C ALA A 154 -3.32 18.65 2.77
N ARG A 155 -3.86 18.83 1.55
CA ARG A 155 -4.33 20.14 1.06
C ARG A 155 -5.49 20.66 1.90
N THR A 156 -6.47 19.81 2.23
CA THR A 156 -7.61 20.19 3.06
C THR A 156 -7.16 20.56 4.47
N LEU A 157 -6.30 19.73 5.08
CA LEU A 157 -5.76 19.97 6.42
C LEU A 157 -4.94 21.26 6.53
N ARG A 158 -4.32 21.72 5.43
CA ARG A 158 -3.59 23.00 5.37
C ARG A 158 -4.50 24.21 5.17
N LYS A 159 -5.55 24.09 4.33
CA LYS A 159 -6.39 25.23 3.94
C LYS A 159 -7.59 25.46 4.85
N LYS A 160 -8.27 24.38 5.24
CA LYS A 160 -9.56 24.42 5.97
C LYS A 160 -9.68 23.20 6.90
N PRO A 161 -8.83 23.09 7.94
CA PRO A 161 -8.82 21.94 8.84
C PRO A 161 -10.19 21.66 9.49
N GLU A 162 -10.98 22.69 9.74
CA GLU A 162 -12.34 22.62 10.30
C GLU A 162 -13.36 21.92 9.39
N THR A 163 -13.10 21.85 8.09
CA THR A 163 -13.99 21.17 7.12
C THR A 163 -13.65 19.69 6.93
N LEU A 164 -12.53 19.24 7.49
CA LEU A 164 -12.07 17.85 7.34
C LEU A 164 -12.86 16.94 8.28
N LYS A 165 -13.70 16.09 7.70
CA LYS A 165 -14.34 15.02 8.47
C LYS A 165 -13.30 13.98 8.87
N ILE A 166 -13.32 13.59 10.13
CA ILE A 166 -12.41 12.57 10.68
C ILE A 166 -12.61 11.24 9.93
N GLU A 167 -13.85 10.92 9.56
CA GLU A 167 -14.19 9.71 8.81
C GLU A 167 -13.48 9.66 7.45
N ASP A 168 -13.62 10.70 6.62
CA ASP A 168 -12.97 10.79 5.30
C ASP A 168 -11.45 10.68 5.42
N TYR A 169 -10.87 11.29 6.46
CA TYR A 169 -9.44 11.20 6.74
C TYR A 169 -9.02 9.78 7.14
N GLN A 170 -9.83 9.11 7.96
CA GLN A 170 -9.61 7.71 8.32
C GLN A 170 -9.79 6.78 7.11
N SER A 171 -10.72 7.05 6.19
CA SER A 171 -10.87 6.28 4.95
C SER A 171 -9.58 6.31 4.12
N GLY A 172 -8.98 7.49 3.95
CA GLY A 172 -7.68 7.63 3.28
C GLY A 172 -6.55 6.90 4.02
N ALA A 173 -6.53 6.96 5.35
CA ALA A 173 -5.57 6.22 6.16
C ALA A 173 -5.71 4.69 6.00
N THR A 174 -6.94 4.18 6.04
CA THR A 174 -7.23 2.76 5.89
C THR A 174 -6.86 2.26 4.48
N PHE A 175 -7.11 3.07 3.44
CA PHE A 175 -6.66 2.75 2.08
C PHE A 175 -5.13 2.66 1.98
N TRP A 176 -4.40 3.59 2.60
CA TRP A 176 -2.93 3.56 2.63
C TRP A 176 -2.40 2.31 3.32
N HIS A 177 -2.97 1.95 4.47
CA HIS A 177 -2.61 0.73 5.19
C HIS A 177 -2.93 -0.55 4.42
N MET A 178 -3.97 -0.56 3.60
CA MET A 178 -4.22 -1.69 2.70
C MET A 178 -3.10 -1.85 1.68
N CYS A 179 -2.56 -0.75 1.14
CA CYS A 179 -1.38 -0.81 0.28
C CYS A 179 -0.19 -1.43 1.05
N ASP A 180 0.06 -0.98 2.29
CA ASP A 180 1.12 -1.56 3.13
C ASP A 180 0.93 -3.08 3.32
N LEU A 181 -0.30 -3.53 3.58
CA LEU A 181 -0.64 -4.94 3.77
C LEU A 181 -0.43 -5.77 2.50
N ILE A 182 -0.83 -5.25 1.34
CA ILE A 182 -0.58 -5.93 0.06
C ILE A 182 0.92 -6.11 -0.15
N TRP A 183 1.72 -5.05 0.07
CA TRP A 183 3.17 -5.17 -0.10
C TRP A 183 3.80 -6.17 0.87
N LEU A 184 3.32 -6.21 2.11
CA LEU A 184 3.74 -7.22 3.10
C LEU A 184 3.46 -8.66 2.66
N LEU A 185 2.45 -8.89 1.82
CA LEU A 185 2.20 -10.20 1.21
C LEU A 185 3.09 -10.43 -0.02
N LEU A 186 3.22 -9.43 -0.88
CA LEU A 186 4.00 -9.52 -2.12
C LEU A 186 5.49 -9.76 -1.86
N PHE A 187 6.10 -8.97 -0.97
CA PHE A 187 7.54 -8.98 -0.73
C PHE A 187 8.07 -10.39 -0.38
N PRO A 188 7.60 -11.07 0.68
CA PRO A 188 8.15 -12.37 1.04
C PRO A 188 7.91 -13.44 -0.02
N ILE A 189 6.75 -13.45 -0.67
CA ILE A 189 6.43 -14.48 -1.66
C ILE A 189 7.30 -14.30 -2.90
N ILE A 190 7.38 -13.09 -3.46
CA ILE A 190 8.12 -12.83 -4.69
C ILE A 190 9.64 -12.84 -4.46
N TYR A 191 10.13 -12.22 -3.39
CA TYR A 191 11.56 -11.99 -3.20
C TYR A 191 12.28 -13.03 -2.34
N LEU A 192 11.57 -13.80 -1.51
CA LEU A 192 12.20 -14.68 -0.51
C LEU A 192 11.88 -16.17 -0.67
N LEU A 193 10.68 -16.53 -1.14
CA LEU A 193 10.16 -17.88 -0.96
C LEU A 193 10.61 -18.91 -2.01
N PHE A 194 10.76 -18.48 -3.27
CA PHE A 194 11.06 -19.38 -4.38
C PHE A 194 12.55 -19.67 -4.54
#